data_AF-A0A8W8JDI6-F1
#
_entry.id   AF-A0A8W8JDI6-F1
#
_cell.length_a   1.000
_cell.length_b   1.000
_cell.length_c   1.000
_cell.angle_alpha   90.00
_cell.angle_beta   90.00
_cell.angle_gamma   90.00
#
_symmetry.space_group_name_H-M   'P 1'
#
loop_
_entity.id
_entity.type
_entity.pdbx_description
1 polymer ?
#
loop_
_entity_poly.entity_id
_entity_poly.type
_entity_poly.pdbx_seq_one_letter_code
_entity_poly.pdbx_strand_id
1 'polypeptide(L)'
;CAACKKKWDGSTLLLGTMYSYDIFAAMPCCQKRLTCKHCRRAVVDVNTGLSFYSEYSRMITCPYCKAYDYHFIRPMSDTFVVKQPIWN
;
A
#
# COMPACT_ATOMS: atom_id res chain seq x y z
N CYS A 1 4.61 -8.16 4.26
CA CYS A 1 4.94 -7.44 3.01
C CYS A 1 5.99 -8.22 2.22
N ALA A 2 5.79 -8.42 0.91
CA ALA A 2 6.72 -9.12 0.04
C ALA A 2 8.08 -8.39 -0.09
N ALA A 3 8.07 -7.05 0.02
CA ALA A 3 9.23 -6.19 -0.13
C ALA A 3 10.12 -6.14 1.13
N CYS A 4 9.61 -5.62 2.24
CA CYS A 4 10.41 -5.42 3.47
C CYS A 4 10.29 -6.57 4.48
N LYS A 5 9.55 -7.64 4.15
CA LYS A 5 9.27 -8.80 5.02
C LYS A 5 8.60 -8.49 6.36
N LYS A 6 8.29 -7.21 6.68
CA LYS A 6 7.47 -6.83 7.85
C LYS A 6 6.15 -7.58 7.80
N LYS A 7 5.84 -8.31 8.87
CA LYS A 7 4.55 -8.97 9.06
C LYS A 7 3.50 -7.90 9.31
N TRP A 8 2.30 -8.12 8.80
CA TRP A 8 1.16 -7.32 9.23
C TRP A 8 0.77 -7.81 10.63
N ASP A 9 0.58 -6.86 11.54
CA ASP A 9 0.33 -7.08 12.97
C ASP A 9 -1.17 -7.07 13.32
N GLY A 10 -2.05 -6.74 12.37
CA GLY A 10 -3.50 -6.78 12.57
C GLY A 10 -4.06 -5.63 13.42
N SER A 11 -3.23 -4.66 13.81
CA SER A 11 -3.64 -3.51 14.64
C SER A 11 -4.53 -2.51 13.90
N THR A 12 -4.75 -2.70 12.60
CA THR A 12 -5.53 -1.79 11.74
C THR A 12 -7.03 -2.01 11.93
N LEU A 13 -7.71 -0.95 12.37
CA LEU A 13 -9.15 -0.89 12.64
C LEU A 13 -9.98 -1.18 11.37
N LEU A 14 -10.80 -2.23 11.43
CA LEU A 14 -11.79 -2.59 10.41
C LEU A 14 -13.05 -1.74 10.61
N LEU A 15 -13.26 -0.73 9.77
CA LEU A 15 -14.51 0.03 9.69
C LEU A 15 -15.11 -0.17 8.30
N GLY A 16 -16.04 -1.13 8.19
CA GLY A 16 -16.83 -1.36 6.98
C GLY A 16 -16.10 -2.13 5.88
N THR A 17 -16.84 -2.99 5.20
CA THR A 17 -16.41 -3.98 4.19
C THR A 17 -15.99 -3.37 2.85
N MET A 18 -15.31 -2.23 2.83
CA MET A 18 -14.76 -1.68 1.59
C MET A 18 -13.46 -2.41 1.28
N TYR A 19 -13.53 -3.36 0.34
CA TYR A 19 -12.47 -4.16 -0.29
C TYR A 19 -11.09 -4.16 0.40
N SER A 20 -10.60 -5.33 0.79
CA SER A 20 -9.34 -5.55 1.53
C SER A 20 -8.11 -4.77 1.04
N TYR A 21 -8.09 -4.32 -0.22
CA TYR A 21 -7.02 -3.54 -0.83
C TYR A 21 -6.83 -2.13 -0.21
N ASP A 22 -7.91 -1.42 0.12
CA ASP A 22 -7.81 -0.05 0.63
C ASP A 22 -7.27 0.00 2.06
N ILE A 23 -7.66 -0.96 2.90
CA ILE A 23 -7.15 -1.13 4.26
C ILE A 23 -5.63 -1.30 4.26
N PHE A 24 -5.10 -2.12 3.33
CA PHE A 24 -3.66 -2.31 3.25
C PHE A 24 -2.94 -1.11 2.62
N ALA A 25 -3.53 -0.45 1.62
CA ALA A 25 -3.02 0.78 0.99
C ALA A 25 -2.73 1.88 2.01
N ALA A 26 -3.62 2.04 2.99
CA ALA A 26 -3.51 3.01 4.08
C ALA A 26 -2.34 2.77 5.05
N MET A 27 -1.69 1.60 5.03
CA MET A 27 -0.63 1.23 5.96
C MET A 27 0.68 0.87 5.22
N PRO A 28 1.39 1.86 4.66
CA PRO A 28 2.66 1.63 3.99
C PRO A 28 3.76 1.25 4.99
N CYS A 29 4.20 -0.01 4.96
CA CYS A 29 5.27 -0.50 5.83
C CYS A 29 6.70 -0.24 5.32
N CYS A 30 6.87 0.25 4.09
CA CYS A 30 8.18 0.54 3.49
C CYS A 30 8.07 1.43 2.25
N GLN A 31 9.18 2.05 1.84
CA GLN A 31 9.23 2.96 0.69
C GLN A 31 8.70 2.34 -0.61
N LYS A 32 8.88 1.03 -0.82
CA LYS A 32 8.39 0.33 -2.02
C LYS A 32 6.87 0.38 -2.16
N ARG A 33 6.12 0.53 -1.05
CA ARG A 33 4.66 0.72 -1.04
C ARG A 33 4.25 2.08 -1.60
N LEU A 34 5.10 3.09 -1.43
CA LEU A 34 4.86 4.47 -1.82
C LEU A 34 5.54 4.84 -3.14
N THR A 35 5.56 3.89 -4.08
CA THR A 35 6.15 4.08 -5.40
C THR A 35 5.10 4.15 -6.50
N CYS A 36 5.39 4.93 -7.53
CA CYS A 36 4.57 5.01 -8.73
C CYS A 36 4.39 3.63 -9.38
N LYS A 37 3.20 3.34 -9.90
CA LYS A 37 2.94 2.12 -10.66
C LYS A 37 3.73 2.05 -11.97
N HIS A 38 3.92 3.18 -12.63
CA HIS A 38 4.54 3.26 -13.95
C HIS A 38 6.06 3.34 -13.88
N CYS A 39 6.60 4.35 -13.19
CA CYS A 39 8.05 4.60 -13.17
C CYS A 39 8.77 4.01 -11.95
N ARG A 40 8.04 3.41 -11.00
CA ARG A 40 8.58 2.81 -9.75
C ARG A 40 9.35 3.77 -8.83
N ARG A 41 9.42 5.07 -9.13
CA ARG A 41 10.01 6.09 -8.25
C ARG A 41 9.09 6.38 -7.05
N ALA A 42 9.69 6.76 -5.93
CA ALA A 42 8.99 7.12 -4.69
C ALA A 42 8.12 8.36 -4.88
N VAL A 43 6.80 8.25 -4.74
CA VAL A 43 5.88 9.40 -4.87
C VAL A 43 5.71 10.13 -3.54
N VAL A 44 5.74 9.38 -2.43
CA VAL A 44 5.67 9.90 -1.07
C VAL A 44 6.80 9.25 -0.27
N ASP A 45 7.47 10.02 0.58
CA ASP A 45 8.48 9.48 1.51
C ASP A 45 7.81 8.71 2.64
N VAL A 46 8.28 7.51 2.96
CA VAL A 46 7.66 6.67 3.99
C VAL A 46 7.79 7.21 5.41
N ASN A 47 8.79 8.05 5.69
CA ASN A 47 8.99 8.64 7.02
C ASN A 47 8.07 9.83 7.25
N THR A 48 7.74 10.59 6.20
CA THR A 48 6.76 11.68 6.26
C THR A 48 5.34 11.15 6.14
N GLY A 49 5.10 10.22 5.20
CA GLY A 49 3.79 9.68 4.91
C GLY A 49 2.78 10.75 4.44
N LEU A 50 1.50 10.41 4.57
CA LEU A 50 0.34 11.28 4.38
C LEU A 50 -0.41 11.38 5.72
N SER A 51 -1.12 12.49 5.90
CA SER A 51 -1.79 12.84 7.16
C SER A 51 -3.01 11.96 7.44
N PHE A 52 -3.72 11.53 6.39
CA PHE A 52 -4.93 10.73 6.53
C PHE A 52 -4.85 9.43 5.73
N TYR A 53 -5.37 8.34 6.31
CA TYR A 53 -5.40 7.02 5.68
C TYR A 53 -6.08 7.00 4.31
N SER A 54 -7.13 7.79 4.14
CA SER A 54 -7.88 7.90 2.87
C SER A 54 -7.04 8.50 1.74
N GLU A 55 -5.97 9.24 2.04
CA GLU A 55 -5.12 9.86 1.01
C GLU A 55 -4.29 8.84 0.24
N TYR A 56 -3.99 7.69 0.84
CA TYR A 56 -3.29 6.62 0.15
C TYR A 56 -4.15 5.93 -0.93
N SER A 57 -5.48 6.06 -0.85
CA SER A 57 -6.43 5.52 -1.83
C SER A 57 -6.88 6.55 -2.87
N ARG A 58 -6.27 7.73 -2.93
CA ARG A 58 -6.61 8.75 -3.94
C ARG A 58 -5.76 8.59 -5.20
N MET A 59 -6.33 9.01 -6.34
CA MET A 59 -5.53 9.23 -7.55
C MET A 59 -4.69 10.49 -7.35
N ILE A 60 -3.38 10.38 -7.58
CA ILE A 60 -2.46 11.51 -7.52
C ILE A 60 -1.54 11.51 -8.74
N THR A 61 -1.03 12.68 -9.10
CA THR A 61 -0.10 12.81 -10.23
C THR A 61 1.31 12.47 -9.78
N CYS A 62 1.97 11.52 -10.44
CA CYS A 62 3.37 11.21 -10.16
C CYS A 62 4.26 12.43 -10.49
N PRO A 63 5.11 12.91 -9.57
CA PRO A 63 5.94 14.09 -9.84
C PRO A 63 6.97 13.87 -10.95
N TYR A 64 7.35 12.62 -11.21
CA TYR A 64 8.39 12.25 -12.17
C TYR A 64 7.88 11.90 -13.57
N CYS A 65 6.88 11.01 -13.69
CA CYS A 65 6.39 10.55 -14.99
C CYS A 65 5.01 11.11 -15.35
N LYS A 66 4.44 11.97 -14.50
CA LYS A 66 3.14 12.64 -14.70
C LYS A 66 1.92 11.73 -14.86
N ALA A 67 2.05 10.43 -14.63
CA ALA A 67 0.93 9.51 -14.60
C ALA A 67 -0.02 9.84 -13.45
N TYR A 68 -1.32 9.92 -13.76
CA TYR A 68 -2.41 10.12 -12.81
C TYR A 68 -3.13 8.79 -12.54
N ASP A 69 -2.90 8.20 -11.37
CA ASP A 69 -3.38 6.86 -11.02
C ASP A 69 -3.40 6.66 -9.50
N TYR A 70 -4.02 5.58 -9.04
CA TYR A 70 -3.95 5.04 -7.68
C TYR A 70 -2.59 4.36 -7.44
N HIS A 71 -1.53 5.14 -7.18
CA HIS A 71 -0.16 4.60 -7.11
C HIS A 71 0.05 3.59 -5.97
N PHE A 72 -0.71 3.72 -4.87
CA PHE A 72 -0.49 2.92 -3.65
C PHE A 72 -1.47 1.75 -3.48
N ILE A 73 -2.53 1.70 -4.29
CA ILE A 73 -3.46 0.57 -4.35
C ILE A 73 -2.86 -0.51 -5.24
N ARG A 74 -2.56 -1.68 -4.66
CA ARG A 74 -1.95 -2.81 -5.36
C ARG A 74 -2.65 -4.10 -4.95
N PRO A 75 -2.71 -5.11 -5.84
CA PRO A 75 -3.23 -6.42 -5.47
C PRO A 75 -2.51 -6.98 -4.23
N MET A 76 -3.27 -7.66 -3.38
CA MET A 76 -2.77 -8.28 -2.15
C MET A 76 -1.73 -9.35 -2.48
N SER A 77 -1.99 -10.16 -3.52
CA SER A 77 -1.06 -11.17 -4.06
C SER A 77 0.31 -10.60 -4.38
N ASP A 78 0.36 -9.39 -4.91
CA ASP A 78 1.60 -8.74 -5.35
C ASP A 78 2.34 -8.08 -4.18
N THR A 79 1.59 -7.66 -3.17
CA THR A 79 2.09 -6.84 -2.06
C THR A 79 2.48 -7.68 -0.84
N PHE A 80 1.75 -8.75 -0.59
CA PHE A 80 1.89 -9.59 0.60
C PHE A 80 2.06 -11.04 0.20
N VAL A 81 3.05 -11.69 0.81
CA VAL A 81 3.13 -13.15 0.80
C VAL A 81 2.17 -13.63 1.87
N VAL A 82 1.12 -14.33 1.44
CA VAL A 82 0.19 -15.02 2.33
C VAL A 82 0.88 -16.30 2.78
N LYS A 83 1.08 -16.48 4.09
CA LYS A 83 1.43 -17.82 4.60
C LYS A 83 0.20 -18.69 4.41
N GLN A 84 0.35 -19.81 3.72
CA GLN A 84 -0.73 -20.78 3.60
C GLN A 84 -1.24 -21.14 5.00
N PRO A 85 -2.56 -21.21 5.19
CA PRO A 85 -3.11 -21.54 6.48
C PRO A 85 -2.69 -22.98 6.80
N ILE A 86 -2.16 -23.20 8.01
CA ILE A 86 -1.74 -24.51 8.49
C ILE A 86 -3.02 -25.26 8.88
N TRP A 87 -3.72 -25.80 7.90
CA TRP A 87 -4.81 -26.74 8.15
C TRP A 87 -4.22 -28.12 7.87
N ASN A 88 -3.85 -28.82 8.96
CA ASN A 88 -3.69 -30.28 8.97
C ASN A 88 -5.06 -30.90 9.26
#